data_AF-A0AAV4PB27-F1
#
_entry.id   AF-A0AAV4PB27-F1
#
_cell.length_a   1.000
_cell.length_b   1.000
_cell.length_c   1.000
_cell.angle_alpha   90.00
_cell.angle_beta   90.00
_cell.angle_gamma   90.00
#
_symmetry.space_group_name_H-M   'P 1'
#
loop_
_entity.id
_entity.type
_entity.pdbx_description
1 polymer ?
#
loop_
_entity_poly.entity_id
_entity_poly.type
_entity_poly.pdbx_seq_one_letter_code
_entity_poly.pdbx_strand_id
1 'polypeptide(L)'
;QYVDGPTERPSSRTVGYQIHHTEMFQDCQIKLKFPHTAYVKECGRCVWGTAESGCDSCYGRGGTTCISCSGVGRRNGQQCTSCFGTGRRRCWNCSGTGQVKCGTCDGRGNLRHFRLLIVTWKNHVESYITPTSKLPKQLILEVTGKELFKEQNLRVYPINHATDISVNGASKHLVEKHATAFPQEFIRQQRHTLQAVPLVKAKVCLEKKTGRILCLWIPEASLLRRLSAKMLLLYLLLM
;
A
#
# COMPACT_ATOMS: atom_id res chain seq x y z
N GLN A 1 21.38 20.49 14.01
CA GLN A 1 21.24 19.61 12.82
C GLN A 1 21.20 20.50 11.59
N TYR A 2 21.92 20.12 10.53
CA TYR A 2 21.91 20.84 9.26
C TYR A 2 20.53 20.77 8.58
N VAL A 3 20.02 21.92 8.12
CA VAL A 3 18.72 22.06 7.45
C VAL A 3 19.00 22.52 6.03
N ASP A 4 18.78 21.63 5.09
CA ASP A 4 18.89 21.92 3.66
C ASP A 4 17.70 22.79 3.19
N GLY A 5 17.83 24.10 3.42
CA GLY A 5 16.80 25.10 3.17
C GLY A 5 17.02 25.92 1.90
N PRO A 6 16.05 26.76 1.52
CA PRO A 6 16.03 27.47 0.23
C PRO A 6 17.08 28.58 0.07
N THR A 7 17.98 28.78 1.05
CA THR A 7 19.03 29.81 1.02
C THR A 7 20.14 29.50 0.04
N GLU A 8 20.33 28.24 -0.35
CA GLU A 8 21.20 27.85 -1.47
C GLU A 8 20.35 27.71 -2.73
N ARG A 9 20.23 28.80 -3.50
CA ARG A 9 19.57 28.76 -4.81
C ARG A 9 20.40 27.89 -5.76
N PRO A 10 19.88 26.78 -6.30
CA PRO A 10 20.52 26.15 -7.45
C PRO A 10 20.39 27.14 -8.62
N SER A 11 21.51 27.47 -9.26
CA SER A 11 21.57 28.39 -10.40
C SER A 11 20.90 27.86 -11.67
N SER A 12 20.32 26.66 -11.67
CA SER A 12 19.64 26.08 -12.82
C SER A 12 18.19 25.69 -12.50
N ARG A 13 17.30 26.11 -13.39
CA ARG A 13 15.84 26.06 -13.23
C ARG A 13 15.22 24.66 -13.40
N THR A 14 16.03 23.60 -13.43
CA THR A 14 15.55 22.23 -13.58
C THR A 14 16.55 21.25 -12.97
N VAL A 15 16.45 20.98 -11.67
CA VAL A 15 17.12 19.81 -11.09
C VAL A 15 16.33 18.58 -11.54
N GLY A 16 16.82 17.91 -12.58
CA GLY A 16 16.23 16.66 -13.05
C GLY A 16 16.47 15.55 -12.03
N TYR A 17 15.43 15.17 -11.27
CA TYR A 17 15.52 14.00 -10.41
C TYR A 17 15.47 12.75 -11.27
N GLN A 18 16.60 12.02 -11.32
CA GLN A 18 16.61 10.69 -11.90
C GLN A 18 16.00 9.71 -10.90
N ILE A 19 14.75 9.34 -11.17
CA ILE A 19 14.05 8.31 -10.41
C ILE A 19 14.47 6.94 -10.98
N HIS A 20 15.43 6.29 -10.33
CA HIS A 20 15.88 4.96 -10.72
C HIS A 20 14.91 3.90 -10.17
N HIS A 21 13.95 3.48 -10.98
CA HIS A 21 13.13 2.29 -10.73
C HIS A 21 13.37 1.27 -11.84
N THR A 22 14.11 0.21 -11.54
CA THR A 22 14.57 -0.79 -12.52
C THR A 22 13.60 -1.96 -12.68
N GLU A 23 12.77 -2.24 -11.69
CA GLU A 23 11.81 -3.35 -11.77
C GLU A 23 10.62 -2.97 -12.64
N MET A 24 10.33 -3.79 -13.66
CA MET A 24 9.18 -3.56 -14.54
C MET A 24 8.02 -4.46 -14.12
N PHE A 25 6.78 -3.97 -14.31
CA PHE A 25 5.53 -4.68 -14.01
C PHE A 25 5.34 -5.12 -12.55
N GLN A 26 5.74 -4.25 -11.61
CA GLN A 26 5.50 -4.45 -10.18
C GLN A 26 4.97 -3.16 -9.56
N ASP A 27 4.10 -3.32 -8.56
CA ASP A 27 3.59 -2.20 -7.77
C ASP A 27 4.70 -1.71 -6.85
N CYS A 28 4.98 -0.40 -6.90
CA CYS A 28 6.00 0.20 -6.05
C CYS A 28 5.64 1.64 -5.72
N GLN A 29 6.09 2.12 -4.57
CA GLN A 29 6.00 3.52 -4.20
C GLN A 29 7.33 3.96 -3.60
N ILE A 30 7.88 5.05 -4.12
CA ILE A 30 9.03 5.72 -3.50
C ILE A 30 8.62 7.08 -2.96
N LYS A 31 9.26 7.46 -1.87
CA LYS A 31 9.07 8.74 -1.18
C LYS A 31 10.39 9.48 -1.20
N LEU A 32 10.44 10.57 -1.96
CA LEU A 32 11.64 11.38 -2.12
C LEU A 32 11.44 12.73 -1.44
N LYS A 33 12.38 13.11 -0.58
CA LYS A 33 12.39 14.47 -0.01
C LYS A 33 12.90 15.42 -1.08
N PHE A 34 12.14 16.47 -1.36
CA PHE A 34 12.57 17.51 -2.28
C PHE A 34 13.67 18.33 -1.58
N PRO A 35 14.90 18.35 -2.08
CA PRO A 35 15.98 19.10 -1.43
C PRO A 35 15.72 20.59 -1.52
N HIS A 36 16.39 21.33 -0.66
CA HIS A 36 16.24 22.78 -0.48
C HIS A 36 14.81 23.23 -0.12
N THR A 37 13.90 22.31 0.19
CA THR A 37 12.55 22.64 0.70
C THR A 37 12.43 22.48 2.19
N ALA A 38 13.50 22.05 2.87
CA ALA A 38 13.44 21.84 4.29
C ALA A 38 13.48 23.18 5.03
N TYR A 39 12.63 23.33 6.02
CA TYR A 39 12.67 24.46 6.93
C TYR A 39 12.25 24.01 8.33
N VAL A 40 12.62 24.79 9.33
CA VAL A 40 12.25 24.53 10.73
C VAL A 40 11.16 25.51 11.12
N LYS A 41 10.12 25.00 11.77
CA LYS A 41 9.05 25.79 12.35
C LYS A 41 8.86 25.36 13.80
N GLU A 42 8.46 26.29 14.65
CA GLU A 42 8.04 26.00 16.01
C GLU A 42 6.91 24.97 16.03
N CYS A 43 6.94 24.08 17.02
CA CYS A 43 5.90 23.09 17.21
C CYS A 43 4.62 23.78 17.67
N GLY A 44 3.60 23.81 16.80
CA GLY A 44 2.30 24.40 17.11
C GLY A 44 1.46 23.63 18.14
N ARG A 45 1.91 22.44 18.59
CA ARG A 45 1.20 21.66 19.63
C ARG A 45 1.68 22.00 21.04
N CYS A 46 2.95 22.35 21.19
CA CYS A 46 3.50 22.78 22.47
C CYS A 46 3.26 24.30 22.60
N VAL A 47 3.28 24.82 23.82
CA VAL A 47 3.06 26.25 24.06
C VAL A 47 4.23 27.03 23.44
N TRP A 48 4.05 27.63 22.26
CA TRP A 48 5.09 28.38 21.52
C TRP A 48 6.45 27.67 21.43
N GLY A 49 6.45 26.35 21.19
CA GLY A 49 7.70 25.60 21.05
C GLY A 49 8.46 25.33 22.37
N THR A 50 7.80 25.41 23.54
CA THR A 50 8.41 25.10 24.86
C THR A 50 8.82 23.64 25.06
N ALA A 51 8.65 22.76 24.06
CA ALA A 51 8.88 21.33 24.18
C ALA A 51 7.96 20.58 25.18
N GLU A 52 7.02 21.28 25.82
CA GLU A 52 6.09 20.74 26.80
C GLU A 52 4.62 20.96 26.35
N SER A 53 3.78 19.99 26.63
CA SER A 53 2.33 20.06 26.39
C SER A 53 1.56 19.79 27.67
N GLY A 54 0.35 20.34 27.78
CA GLY A 54 -0.52 20.06 28.91
C GLY A 54 -0.76 18.56 29.08
N CYS A 55 -0.77 18.10 30.31
CA CYS A 55 -1.05 16.70 30.61
C CYS A 55 -2.53 16.40 30.40
N ASP A 56 -2.85 15.57 29.41
CA ASP A 56 -4.22 15.17 29.10
C ASP A 56 -4.91 14.45 30.28
N SER A 57 -4.16 13.66 31.05
CA SER A 57 -4.69 12.90 32.19
C SER A 57 -5.18 13.77 33.35
N CYS A 58 -4.75 15.03 33.42
CA CYS A 58 -5.20 15.96 34.46
C CYS A 58 -5.60 17.33 33.91
N TYR A 59 -5.79 17.45 32.60
CA TYR A 59 -6.11 18.68 31.88
C TYR A 59 -5.23 19.87 32.29
N GLY A 60 -3.92 19.64 32.38
CA GLY A 60 -2.96 20.69 32.76
C GLY A 60 -2.89 21.02 34.25
N ARG A 61 -3.72 20.42 35.11
CA ARG A 61 -3.87 20.87 36.50
C ARG A 61 -2.80 20.28 37.45
N GLY A 62 -2.09 19.22 37.06
CA GLY A 62 -1.13 18.50 37.90
C GLY A 62 -1.73 17.47 38.86
N GLY A 63 -3.05 17.29 38.87
CA GLY A 63 -3.71 16.36 39.78
C GLY A 63 -5.22 16.45 39.70
N THR A 64 -5.90 15.43 40.22
CA THR A 64 -7.36 15.34 40.24
C THR A 64 -7.87 15.36 41.68
N THR A 65 -9.11 15.80 41.86
CA THR A 65 -9.78 15.78 43.17
C THR A 65 -9.75 14.36 43.74
N CYS A 66 -9.40 14.23 45.01
CA CYS A 66 -9.37 12.92 45.65
C CYS A 66 -10.80 12.40 45.82
N ILE A 67 -11.13 11.36 45.06
CA ILE A 67 -12.46 10.72 45.10
C ILE A 67 -12.73 10.13 46.49
N SER A 68 -11.72 9.59 47.17
CA SER A 68 -11.88 8.95 48.48
C SER A 68 -12.35 9.87 49.60
N CYS A 69 -12.19 11.19 49.44
CA CYS A 69 -12.64 12.19 50.41
C CYS A 69 -13.40 13.35 49.75
N SER A 70 -13.80 13.20 48.49
CA SER A 70 -14.48 14.23 47.68
C SER A 70 -13.82 15.61 47.74
N GLY A 71 -12.49 15.68 47.83
CA GLY A 71 -11.76 16.95 47.94
C GLY A 71 -11.57 17.52 49.35
N VAL A 72 -12.18 16.93 50.38
CA VAL A 72 -12.18 17.48 51.75
C VAL A 72 -10.84 17.22 52.47
N GLY A 73 -10.07 16.22 52.04
CA GLY A 73 -8.82 15.83 52.71
C GLY A 73 -9.01 15.02 53.99
N ARG A 74 -10.25 14.83 54.46
CA ARG A 74 -10.59 13.98 55.61
C ARG A 74 -11.71 12.99 55.28
N ARG A 75 -11.72 11.85 55.96
CA ARG A 75 -12.80 10.85 55.91
C ARG A 75 -13.04 10.34 57.32
N ASN A 76 -14.28 10.40 57.81
CA ASN A 76 -14.66 9.98 59.17
C ASN A 76 -13.81 10.65 60.28
N GLY A 77 -13.55 11.95 60.15
CA GLY A 77 -12.75 12.72 61.14
C GLY A 77 -11.23 12.47 61.08
N GLN A 78 -10.77 11.48 60.31
CA GLN A 78 -9.34 11.18 60.14
C GLN A 78 -8.79 11.75 58.83
N GLN A 79 -7.48 11.98 58.79
CA GLN A 79 -6.78 12.41 57.58
C GLN A 79 -6.94 11.36 56.48
N CYS A 80 -7.33 11.79 55.28
CA CYS A 80 -7.51 10.88 54.16
C CYS A 80 -6.15 10.34 53.70
N THR A 81 -5.95 9.03 53.80
CA THR A 81 -4.71 8.33 53.41
C THR A 81 -4.44 8.38 51.90
N SER A 82 -5.50 8.33 51.07
CA SER A 82 -5.38 8.36 49.60
C SER A 82 -4.80 9.66 49.02
N CYS A 83 -4.88 10.76 49.78
CA CYS A 83 -4.36 12.08 49.38
C CYS A 83 -3.50 12.73 50.48
N PHE A 84 -3.18 11.99 51.54
CA PHE A 84 -2.45 12.47 52.71
C PHE A 84 -2.95 13.82 53.25
N GLY A 85 -4.28 14.00 53.32
CA GLY A 85 -4.87 15.24 53.86
C GLY A 85 -5.02 16.40 52.87
N THR A 86 -4.44 16.31 51.67
CA THR A 86 -4.43 17.43 50.70
C THR A 86 -5.75 17.63 49.95
N GLY A 87 -6.66 16.66 50.01
CA GLY A 87 -7.89 16.66 49.21
C GLY A 87 -7.67 16.39 47.72
N ARG A 88 -6.42 16.24 47.27
CA ARG A 88 -6.07 16.10 45.84
C ARG A 88 -5.06 14.99 45.61
N ARG A 89 -5.21 14.24 44.52
CA ARG A 89 -4.22 13.24 44.12
C ARG A 89 -3.31 13.81 43.05
N ARG A 90 -2.00 13.75 43.28
CA ARG A 90 -0.97 14.10 42.30
C ARG A 90 -1.17 13.25 41.05
N CYS A 91 -1.18 13.87 39.88
CA CYS A 91 -1.26 13.13 38.64
C CYS A 91 0.06 12.38 38.43
N TRP A 92 -0.03 11.06 38.23
CA TRP A 92 1.14 10.21 37.98
C TRP A 92 1.81 10.56 36.64
N ASN A 93 1.01 10.78 35.59
CA ASN A 93 1.50 10.96 34.22
C ASN A 93 2.39 12.20 34.05
N CYS A 94 2.09 13.30 34.75
CA CYS A 94 2.92 14.51 34.76
C CYS A 94 3.70 14.70 36.05
N SER A 95 3.69 13.70 36.96
CA SER A 95 4.28 13.84 38.29
C SER A 95 3.92 15.17 38.96
N GLY A 96 2.65 15.59 38.94
CA GLY A 96 2.23 16.83 39.61
C GLY A 96 2.46 18.15 38.89
N THR A 97 3.24 18.21 37.81
CA THR A 97 3.59 19.49 37.15
C THR A 97 2.45 20.06 36.29
N GLY A 98 1.54 19.19 35.84
CA GLY A 98 0.50 19.55 34.88
C GLY A 98 0.99 19.55 33.43
N GLN A 99 2.30 19.38 33.19
CA GLN A 99 2.90 19.38 31.86
C GLN A 99 3.67 18.09 31.62
N VAL A 100 3.70 17.65 30.37
CA VAL A 100 4.44 16.46 29.92
C VAL A 100 5.26 16.81 28.69
N LYS A 101 6.31 16.02 28.44
CA LYS A 101 7.10 16.12 27.21
C LYS A 101 6.18 16.07 26.00
N CYS A 102 6.29 17.07 25.13
CA CYS A 102 5.44 17.21 23.96
C CYS A 102 5.75 16.09 22.96
N GLY A 103 4.81 15.16 22.79
CA GLY A 103 5.01 13.97 21.94
C GLY A 103 5.19 14.29 20.45
N THR A 104 4.65 15.42 19.97
CA THR A 104 4.77 15.80 18.55
C THR A 104 6.16 16.27 18.16
N CYS A 105 6.87 17.01 19.02
CA CYS A 105 8.24 17.44 18.78
C CYS A 105 9.28 16.61 19.53
N ASP A 106 8.84 15.58 20.26
CA ASP A 106 9.66 14.77 21.16
C ASP A 106 10.55 15.64 22.07
N GLY A 107 9.97 16.69 22.65
CA GLY A 107 10.68 17.58 23.57
C GLY A 107 11.72 18.51 22.92
N ARG A 108 11.66 18.72 21.60
CA ARG A 108 12.60 19.61 20.89
C ARG A 108 12.09 21.03 20.66
N GLY A 109 10.79 21.25 20.83
CA GLY A 109 10.16 22.55 20.61
C GLY A 109 9.94 22.93 19.14
N ASN A 110 10.72 22.34 18.23
CA ASN A 110 10.72 22.65 16.81
C ASN A 110 10.46 21.41 15.95
N LEU A 111 9.83 21.61 14.79
CA LEU A 111 9.54 20.59 13.79
C LEU A 111 10.24 20.93 12.48
N ARG A 112 10.78 19.91 11.82
CA ARG A 112 11.34 20.02 10.47
C ARG A 112 10.24 19.73 9.45
N HIS A 113 9.96 20.70 8.61
CA HIS A 113 9.07 20.59 7.46
C HIS A 113 9.90 20.44 6.18
N PHE A 114 9.36 19.73 5.19
CA PHE A 114 9.93 19.60 3.85
C PHE A 114 8.83 19.13 2.89
N ARG A 115 9.02 19.33 1.58
CA ARG A 115 8.13 18.77 0.56
C ARG A 115 8.54 17.33 0.24
N LEU A 116 7.56 16.47 0.06
CA LEU A 116 7.76 15.06 -0.29
C LEU A 116 7.13 14.80 -1.66
N LEU A 117 7.90 14.24 -2.58
CA LEU A 117 7.43 13.70 -3.85
C LEU A 117 7.13 12.21 -3.65
N ILE A 118 5.94 11.76 -4.07
CA ILE A 118 5.51 10.37 -3.93
C ILE A 118 5.27 9.79 -5.31
N VAL A 119 6.26 9.08 -5.83
CA VAL A 119 6.15 8.43 -7.14
C VAL A 119 5.58 7.03 -6.93
N THR A 120 4.47 6.74 -7.59
CA THR A 120 3.78 5.46 -7.46
C THR A 120 3.73 4.77 -8.83
N TRP A 121 4.25 3.55 -8.91
CA TRP A 121 4.05 2.65 -10.03
C TRP A 121 2.96 1.66 -9.68
N LYS A 122 1.99 1.48 -10.58
CA LYS A 122 0.93 0.49 -10.45
C LYS A 122 0.88 -0.40 -11.68
N ASN A 123 0.74 -1.70 -11.48
CA ASN A 123 0.58 -2.68 -12.52
C ASN A 123 -0.91 -3.03 -12.66
N HIS A 124 -1.60 -2.45 -13.64
CA HIS A 124 -2.98 -2.81 -13.95
C HIS A 124 -2.96 -4.07 -14.82
N VAL A 125 -3.48 -5.17 -14.28
CA VAL A 125 -3.46 -6.48 -14.94
C VAL A 125 -4.85 -6.85 -15.41
N GLU A 126 -4.99 -7.18 -16.68
CA GLU A 126 -6.25 -7.69 -17.24
C GLU A 126 -5.98 -8.92 -18.10
N SER A 127 -6.88 -9.91 -18.02
CA SER A 127 -6.71 -11.19 -18.71
C SER A 127 -7.99 -11.63 -19.39
N TYR A 128 -7.82 -12.28 -20.54
CA TYR A 128 -8.88 -12.92 -21.28
C TYR A 128 -8.62 -14.42 -21.39
N ILE A 129 -9.67 -15.20 -21.15
CA ILE A 129 -9.65 -16.65 -21.24
C ILE A 129 -10.76 -17.05 -22.20
N THR A 130 -10.42 -17.82 -23.23
CA THR A 130 -11.41 -18.38 -24.17
C THR A 130 -12.49 -19.15 -23.40
N PRO A 131 -13.78 -19.04 -23.79
CA PRO A 131 -14.89 -19.69 -23.09
C PRO A 131 -14.61 -21.16 -22.77
N THR A 132 -14.64 -21.48 -21.46
CA THR A 132 -14.42 -22.82 -20.96
C THR A 132 -15.67 -23.31 -20.26
N SER A 133 -16.32 -24.31 -20.83
CA SER A 133 -17.70 -24.65 -20.50
C SER A 133 -17.92 -25.15 -19.07
N LYS A 134 -16.87 -25.54 -18.34
CA LYS A 134 -16.99 -26.15 -17.00
C LYS A 134 -15.84 -25.86 -16.02
N LEU A 135 -14.92 -24.94 -16.32
CA LEU A 135 -13.75 -24.69 -15.46
C LEU A 135 -13.79 -23.29 -14.83
N PRO A 136 -13.57 -23.17 -13.50
CA PRO A 136 -13.39 -21.89 -12.84
C PRO A 136 -12.24 -21.08 -13.45
N LYS A 137 -12.46 -19.80 -13.73
CA LYS A 137 -11.45 -18.91 -14.32
C LYS A 137 -10.21 -18.74 -13.43
N GLN A 138 -10.39 -18.71 -12.10
CA GLN A 138 -9.30 -18.53 -11.13
C GLN A 138 -8.23 -19.62 -11.26
N LEU A 139 -8.64 -20.88 -11.36
CA LEU A 139 -7.72 -22.02 -11.54
C LEU A 139 -6.90 -21.91 -12.82
N ILE A 140 -7.49 -21.36 -13.89
CA ILE A 140 -6.78 -21.17 -15.17
C ILE A 140 -5.75 -20.03 -15.05
N LEU A 141 -6.04 -19.00 -14.26
CA LEU A 141 -5.12 -17.87 -14.05
C LEU A 141 -3.94 -18.23 -13.16
N GLU A 142 -4.12 -19.15 -12.21
CA GLU A 142 -3.07 -19.64 -11.31
C GLU A 142 -2.05 -20.54 -12.02
N VAL A 143 -2.46 -21.24 -13.08
CA VAL A 143 -1.57 -22.14 -13.82
C VAL A 143 -0.68 -21.35 -14.79
N THR A 144 0.59 -21.74 -14.87
CA THR A 144 1.54 -21.22 -15.85
C THR A 144 1.41 -22.01 -17.15
N GLY A 145 0.99 -21.34 -18.23
CA GLY A 145 0.91 -21.91 -19.57
C GLY A 145 2.21 -21.78 -20.37
N LYS A 146 2.26 -22.40 -21.55
CA LYS A 146 3.33 -22.20 -22.53
C LYS A 146 3.17 -20.85 -23.20
N GLU A 147 4.14 -19.95 -23.06
CA GLU A 147 4.14 -18.67 -23.78
C GLU A 147 4.21 -18.90 -25.29
N LEU A 148 3.23 -18.36 -26.02
CA LEU A 148 3.19 -18.39 -27.49
C LEU A 148 3.64 -17.07 -28.10
N PHE A 149 3.36 -15.96 -27.41
CA PHE A 149 3.73 -14.62 -27.84
C PHE A 149 3.95 -13.73 -26.63
N LYS A 150 4.93 -12.85 -26.72
CA LYS A 150 5.18 -11.82 -25.73
C LYS A 150 5.75 -10.59 -26.42
N GLU A 151 5.10 -9.46 -26.19
CA GLU A 151 5.56 -8.16 -26.66
C GLU A 151 5.59 -7.19 -25.49
N GLN A 152 6.59 -6.32 -25.49
CA GLN A 152 6.75 -5.29 -24.49
C GLN A 152 7.16 -3.98 -25.19
N ASN A 153 6.36 -2.94 -25.00
CA ASN A 153 6.57 -1.64 -25.66
C ASN A 153 5.91 -0.51 -24.86
N LEU A 154 6.14 0.76 -25.20
CA LEU A 154 5.43 1.89 -24.60
C LEU A 154 3.91 1.80 -24.85
N ARG A 155 3.54 1.37 -26.05
CA ARG A 155 2.19 0.97 -26.43
C ARG A 155 2.29 -0.33 -27.23
N VAL A 156 1.56 -1.35 -26.80
CA VAL A 156 1.49 -2.64 -27.51
C VAL A 156 0.37 -2.62 -28.52
N TYR A 157 0.48 -3.42 -29.57
CA TYR A 157 -0.58 -3.58 -30.56
C TYR A 157 -1.49 -4.77 -30.22
N PRO A 158 -2.73 -4.79 -30.74
CA PRO A 158 -3.58 -5.97 -30.67
C PRO A 158 -2.94 -7.17 -31.39
N ILE A 159 -3.00 -8.33 -30.77
CA ILE A 159 -2.66 -9.61 -31.38
C ILE A 159 -3.71 -9.91 -32.44
N ASN A 160 -3.26 -10.15 -33.67
CA ASN A 160 -4.10 -10.43 -34.84
C ASN A 160 -3.79 -11.76 -35.53
N HIS A 161 -2.77 -12.47 -35.06
CA HIS A 161 -2.26 -13.71 -35.65
C HIS A 161 -2.51 -14.94 -34.76
N ALA A 162 -3.33 -14.81 -33.71
CA ALA A 162 -3.72 -15.98 -32.92
C ALA A 162 -4.64 -16.88 -33.75
N THR A 163 -4.49 -18.19 -33.58
CA THR A 163 -5.33 -19.21 -34.24
C THR A 163 -6.80 -19.12 -33.82
N ASP A 164 -7.07 -18.61 -32.63
CA ASP A 164 -8.42 -18.39 -32.09
C ASP A 164 -8.83 -16.93 -32.33
N ILE A 165 -9.85 -16.72 -33.15
CA ILE A 165 -10.36 -15.39 -33.51
C ILE A 165 -10.92 -14.66 -32.27
N SER A 166 -11.43 -15.39 -31.28
CA SER A 166 -11.97 -14.78 -30.06
C SER A 166 -10.85 -14.11 -29.25
N VAL A 167 -9.63 -14.65 -29.31
CA VAL A 167 -8.44 -14.05 -28.70
C VAL A 167 -8.04 -12.76 -29.42
N ASN A 168 -8.10 -12.73 -30.75
CA ASN A 168 -7.80 -11.52 -31.51
C ASN A 168 -8.77 -10.37 -31.17
N GLY A 169 -10.08 -10.68 -31.11
CA GLY A 169 -11.10 -9.72 -30.71
C GLY A 169 -10.93 -9.23 -29.27
N ALA A 170 -10.66 -10.14 -28.33
CA ALA A 170 -10.40 -9.80 -26.94
C ALA A 170 -9.13 -8.96 -26.77
N SER A 171 -8.07 -9.32 -27.49
CA SER A 171 -6.82 -8.57 -27.50
C SER A 171 -7.03 -7.12 -27.96
N LYS A 172 -7.85 -6.90 -29.00
CA LYS A 172 -8.19 -5.56 -29.48
C LYS A 172 -8.93 -4.77 -28.41
N HIS A 173 -9.96 -5.37 -27.82
CA HIS A 173 -10.74 -4.74 -26.76
C HIS A 173 -9.89 -4.36 -25.53
N LEU A 174 -8.99 -5.25 -25.11
CA LEU A 174 -8.08 -5.02 -24.00
C LEU A 174 -7.16 -3.80 -24.25
N VAL A 175 -6.54 -3.72 -25.44
CA VAL A 175 -5.67 -2.61 -25.80
C VAL A 175 -6.44 -1.28 -25.86
N GLU A 176 -7.62 -1.28 -26.47
CA GLU A 176 -8.48 -0.08 -26.59
C GLU A 176 -8.97 0.40 -25.23
N LYS A 177 -9.43 -0.51 -24.36
CA LYS A 177 -9.89 -0.18 -23.01
C LYS A 177 -8.76 0.44 -22.18
N HIS A 178 -7.58 -0.15 -22.20
CA HIS A 178 -6.45 0.35 -21.43
C HIS A 178 -5.84 1.63 -21.97
N ALA A 179 -6.13 1.99 -23.22
CA ALA A 179 -5.72 3.27 -23.79
C ALA A 179 -6.41 4.47 -23.13
N THR A 180 -7.61 4.28 -22.56
CA THR A 180 -8.45 5.35 -22.01
C THR A 180 -8.86 5.15 -20.55
N ALA A 181 -8.69 3.95 -19.99
CA ALA A 181 -9.13 3.63 -18.63
C ALA A 181 -8.49 4.48 -17.51
N PHE A 182 -7.30 5.04 -17.73
CA PHE A 182 -6.52 5.75 -16.71
C PHE A 182 -5.98 7.09 -17.22
N PRO A 183 -6.82 8.13 -17.35
CA PRO A 183 -6.44 9.40 -17.96
C PRO A 183 -5.46 10.25 -17.13
N GLN A 184 -5.38 10.01 -15.82
CA GLN A 184 -4.47 10.71 -14.88
C GLN A 184 -3.14 9.96 -14.69
N GLU A 185 -2.92 8.87 -15.41
CA GLU A 185 -1.75 8.01 -15.26
C GLU A 185 -0.95 8.00 -16.57
N PHE A 186 0.37 8.01 -16.47
CA PHE A 186 1.24 7.87 -17.64
C PHE A 186 1.57 6.41 -17.86
N ILE A 187 1.41 5.93 -19.09
CA ILE A 187 1.85 4.58 -19.43
C ILE A 187 3.36 4.59 -19.57
N ARG A 188 4.03 3.91 -18.63
CA ARG A 188 5.48 3.74 -18.68
C ARG A 188 5.86 2.59 -19.59
N GLN A 189 5.14 1.47 -19.49
CA GLN A 189 5.37 0.31 -20.32
C GLN A 189 4.16 -0.63 -20.32
N GLN A 190 3.90 -1.23 -21.47
CA GLN A 190 2.87 -2.23 -21.66
C GLN A 190 3.50 -3.56 -22.04
N ARG A 191 2.92 -4.66 -21.55
CA ARG A 191 3.30 -6.01 -21.95
C ARG A 191 2.05 -6.81 -22.32
N HIS A 192 2.06 -7.32 -23.54
CA HIS A 192 1.05 -8.24 -24.03
C HIS A 192 1.63 -9.65 -24.05
N THR A 193 0.98 -10.61 -23.39
CA THR A 193 1.42 -12.00 -23.41
C THR A 193 0.27 -12.91 -23.81
N LEU A 194 0.54 -13.78 -24.77
CA LEU A 194 -0.32 -14.90 -25.14
C LEU A 194 0.32 -16.19 -24.63
N GLN A 195 -0.44 -16.95 -23.85
CA GLN A 195 -0.03 -18.24 -23.31
C GLN A 195 -1.00 -19.32 -23.77
N ALA A 196 -0.54 -20.56 -23.92
CA ALA A 196 -1.35 -21.73 -24.10
C ALA A 196 -1.37 -22.51 -22.79
N VAL A 197 -2.53 -22.61 -22.14
CA VAL A 197 -2.74 -23.42 -20.95
C VAL A 197 -3.25 -24.79 -21.41
N PRO A 198 -2.48 -25.87 -21.25
CA PRO A 198 -2.94 -27.19 -21.59
C PRO A 198 -4.04 -27.61 -20.62
N LEU A 199 -5.23 -27.95 -21.15
CA LEU A 199 -6.33 -28.48 -20.34
C LEU A 199 -6.54 -29.94 -20.68
N VAL A 200 -6.47 -30.79 -19.65
CA VAL A 200 -6.75 -32.22 -19.77
C VAL A 200 -8.03 -32.53 -19.01
N LYS A 201 -8.96 -33.23 -19.66
CA LYS A 201 -10.13 -33.79 -18.97
C LYS A 201 -9.79 -35.21 -18.54
N ALA A 202 -9.57 -35.40 -17.25
CA ALA A 202 -9.44 -36.73 -16.66
C ALA A 202 -10.81 -37.21 -16.14
N LYS A 203 -11.16 -38.47 -16.40
CA LYS A 203 -12.23 -39.15 -15.67
C LYS A 203 -11.61 -39.86 -14.48
N VAL A 204 -12.10 -39.57 -13.28
CA VAL A 204 -11.66 -40.23 -12.04
C VAL A 204 -12.79 -41.14 -11.56
N CYS A 205 -12.50 -42.43 -11.44
CA CYS A 205 -13.39 -43.40 -10.81
C CYS A 205 -12.87 -43.68 -9.38
N LEU A 206 -13.70 -43.41 -8.37
CA LEU A 206 -13.39 -43.71 -6.97
C LEU A 206 -14.32 -44.84 -6.51
N GLU A 207 -13.77 -46.04 -6.28
CA GLU A 207 -14.50 -47.09 -5.57
C GLU A 207 -14.23 -47.00 -4.07
N LYS A 208 -15.28 -47.05 -3.25
CA LYS A 208 -15.17 -47.04 -1.78
C LYS A 208 -15.28 -48.44 -1.19
N LYS A 209 -14.32 -48.74 -0.30
CA LYS A 209 -14.30 -49.76 0.77
C LYS A 209 -14.15 -51.25 0.38
N THR A 210 -13.01 -51.65 -0.23
CA THR A 210 -12.41 -53.01 -0.05
C THR A 210 -11.04 -53.23 -0.73
N GLY A 211 -10.32 -52.18 -1.16
CA GLY A 211 -8.96 -52.32 -1.71
C GLY A 211 -8.93 -52.28 -3.24
N ARG A 212 -9.28 -51.14 -3.83
CA ARG A 212 -9.33 -50.96 -5.28
C ARG A 212 -8.77 -49.62 -5.77
N ILE A 213 -8.31 -49.70 -7.00
CA ILE A 213 -7.32 -48.90 -7.72
C ILE A 213 -7.88 -47.55 -8.16
N LEU A 214 -7.05 -46.50 -8.06
CA LEU A 214 -7.34 -45.18 -8.62
C LEU A 214 -6.85 -45.13 -10.08
N CYS A 215 -7.76 -45.34 -11.03
CA CYS A 215 -7.44 -45.22 -12.46
C CYS A 215 -7.70 -43.78 -12.93
N LEU A 216 -6.63 -43.08 -13.31
CA LEU A 216 -6.70 -41.79 -13.98
C LEU A 216 -6.62 -42.02 -15.49
N TRP A 217 -7.76 -41.93 -16.19
CA TRP A 217 -7.80 -42.16 -17.64
C TRP A 217 -7.74 -40.83 -18.39
N ILE A 218 -6.65 -40.62 -19.14
CA ILE A 218 -6.44 -39.47 -20.03
C ILE A 218 -6.55 -39.99 -21.48
N PRO A 219 -7.65 -39.72 -22.20
CA PRO A 219 -7.73 -40.09 -23.61
C PRO A 219 -6.69 -39.32 -24.43
N GLU A 220 -5.86 -40.01 -25.22
CA GLU A 220 -4.81 -39.43 -26.08
C GLU A 220 -5.31 -38.30 -27.00
N ALA A 221 -6.60 -38.32 -27.38
CA ALA A 221 -7.21 -37.31 -28.26
C ALA A 221 -7.63 -35.99 -27.56
N SER A 222 -7.30 -35.78 -26.28
CA SER A 222 -7.85 -34.68 -25.47
C SER A 222 -6.89 -33.53 -25.13
N LEU A 223 -5.83 -33.33 -25.93
CA LEU A 223 -4.96 -32.15 -25.88
C LEU A 223 -5.72 -30.89 -26.37
N LEU A 224 -6.62 -30.36 -25.54
CA LEU A 224 -7.18 -29.03 -25.75
C LEU A 224 -6.07 -28.00 -25.44
N ARG A 225 -5.32 -27.61 -26.48
CA ARG A 225 -4.48 -26.41 -26.45
C ARG A 225 -5.42 -25.20 -26.37
N ARG A 226 -5.62 -24.64 -25.18
CA ARG A 226 -6.43 -23.42 -25.03
C ARG A 226 -5.53 -22.25 -24.71
N LEU A 227 -5.82 -21.13 -25.35
CA LEU A 227 -5.05 -19.90 -25.22
C LEU A 227 -5.60 -19.07 -24.06
N SER A 228 -4.72 -18.61 -23.18
CA SER A 228 -4.93 -17.58 -22.17
C SER A 228 -4.09 -16.37 -22.56
N ALA A 229 -4.73 -15.23 -22.81
CA ALA A 229 -4.02 -13.98 -22.99
C ALA A 229 -3.95 -13.26 -21.63
N LYS A 230 -2.73 -12.97 -21.18
CA LYS A 230 -2.47 -12.18 -19.97
C LYS A 230 -1.83 -10.87 -20.42
N MET A 231 -2.51 -9.76 -20.16
CA MET A 231 -1.97 -8.43 -20.41
C MET A 231 -1.56 -7.81 -19.07
N LEU A 232 -0.30 -7.40 -18.98
CA LEU A 232 0.31 -6.82 -17.79
C LEU A 232 0.71 -5.39 -18.16
N LEU A 233 0.15 -4.39 -17.49
CA LEU A 233 0.35 -2.99 -17.84
C LEU A 233 0.93 -2.22 -16.67
N LEU A 234 2.10 -1.63 -16.88
CA LEU A 234 2.77 -0.81 -15.88
C LEU A 234 2.44 0.67 -16.12
N TYR A 235 1.73 1.25 -15.16
CA TYR A 235 1.40 2.67 -15.08
C TYR A 235 2.37 3.40 -14.14
N LEU A 236 2.71 4.62 -14.51
CA LEU A 236 3.45 5.60 -13.72
C LEU A 236 2.46 6.69 -13.29
N LEU A 237 2.24 6.80 -11.98
CA LEU A 237 1.49 7.87 -11.34
C LEU A 237 2.48 8.85 -10.72
N LEU A 238 2.48 10.08 -11.23
CA LEU A 238 3.16 11.23 -10.63
C LEU A 238 2.12 12.01 -9.82
N MET A 239 2.23 11.96 -8.49
CA MET A 239 1.54 12.87 -7.56
C MET A 239 2.56 13.53 -6.64
#